data_AF-A0A257PSY8-F1
#
_entry.id   AF-A0A257PSY8-F1
#
_cell.length_a   1.000
_cell.length_b   1.000
_cell.length_c   1.000
_cell.angle_alpha   90.00
_cell.angle_beta   90.00
_cell.angle_gamma   90.00
#
_symmetry.space_group_name_H-M   'P 1'
#
loop_
_entity.id
_entity.type
_entity.pdbx_description
1 polymer ?
#
loop_
_entity_poly.entity_id
_entity_poly.type
_entity_poly.pdbx_seq_one_letter_code
_entity_poly.pdbx_strand_id
1 'polypeptide(L)'
;MTERFYITTPIYYVNGAPHLGHAYSSVAADVLARFKRLDGAEVLFLTGTDEHGQKVEAAARAAGVDPQAFTDGVAADFADMARRMNISNDDFIRTTEPRHKRAAQHLWRLLEQAGMIYLGAYEGYYSVRDEAFYDEAELTRRADGTLVATASGAPVEWVIEPSYFFKLSAFQDKLLALYEAEQNFIQPASRRNEVTSFVRSGLRDLSISRTSFRWGIPVPGDEAHVMYVWLDALVNYLTATGYPDADAPRAKFWPADVHLVGKEIIRFHAVYWPAFLMAAGLPLPKRVFSNGWWTVEGEKMSKSLGNSVDARALIDEFGLDAVRYYFLREVPFGND
;
A
#
# COMPACT_ATOMS: atom_id res chain seq x y z
N MET A 1 16.87 7.76 -28.65
CA MET A 1 16.75 6.76 -27.58
C MET A 1 15.27 6.53 -27.35
N THR A 2 14.80 5.29 -27.33
CA THR A 2 13.39 4.97 -27.04
C THR A 2 13.05 5.46 -25.63
N GLU A 3 11.96 6.23 -25.48
CA GLU A 3 11.45 6.65 -24.17
C GLU A 3 11.11 5.40 -23.34
N ARG A 4 11.48 5.38 -22.06
CA ARG A 4 11.10 4.32 -21.11
C ARG A 4 9.98 4.85 -20.24
N PHE A 5 8.99 4.00 -19.99
CA PHE A 5 7.84 4.36 -19.18
C PHE A 5 7.49 3.25 -18.19
N TYR A 6 7.57 3.54 -16.90
CA TYR A 6 7.23 2.61 -15.83
C TYR A 6 5.97 3.08 -15.09
N ILE A 7 4.92 2.27 -15.17
CA ILE A 7 3.63 2.52 -14.51
C ILE A 7 3.25 1.37 -13.59
N THR A 8 2.65 1.71 -12.45
CA THR A 8 2.21 0.73 -11.46
C THR A 8 0.76 0.99 -11.03
N THR A 9 0.02 -0.07 -10.70
CA THR A 9 -1.15 0.02 -9.81
C THR A 9 -0.67 -0.04 -8.35
N PRO A 10 -1.58 0.07 -7.35
CA PRO A 10 -1.33 -0.53 -6.06
C PRO A 10 -1.21 -2.04 -6.22
N ILE A 11 -0.56 -2.69 -5.26
CA ILE A 11 -0.78 -4.11 -5.02
C ILE A 11 -1.98 -4.28 -4.09
N TYR A 12 -2.83 -5.27 -4.36
CA TYR A 12 -4.14 -5.39 -3.71
C TYR A 12 -4.08 -6.32 -2.51
N TYR A 13 -4.67 -5.88 -1.40
CA TYR A 13 -4.68 -6.65 -0.15
C TYR A 13 -5.54 -7.91 -0.29
N VAL A 14 -4.98 -9.08 0.03
CA VAL A 14 -5.63 -10.39 -0.24
C VAL A 14 -6.55 -10.88 0.89
N ASN A 15 -7.18 -9.99 1.64
CA ASN A 15 -8.17 -10.38 2.66
C ASN A 15 -9.54 -10.76 2.06
N GLY A 16 -9.65 -10.81 0.73
CA GLY A 16 -10.81 -11.33 0.04
C GLY A 16 -10.74 -11.21 -1.49
N ALA A 17 -11.69 -11.85 -2.17
CA ALA A 17 -11.96 -11.73 -3.61
C ALA A 17 -11.94 -10.29 -4.16
N PRO A 18 -11.48 -10.10 -5.41
CA PRO A 18 -11.43 -8.81 -6.09
C PRO A 18 -12.83 -8.24 -6.36
N HIS A 19 -12.89 -6.92 -6.57
CA HIS A 19 -14.12 -6.19 -6.83
C HIS A 19 -13.85 -5.06 -7.84
N LEU A 20 -14.92 -4.36 -8.24
CA LEU A 20 -14.89 -3.32 -9.28
C LEU A 20 -13.79 -2.26 -9.08
N GLY A 21 -13.53 -1.81 -7.85
CA GLY A 21 -12.45 -0.85 -7.57
C GLY A 21 -11.05 -1.33 -7.96
N HIS A 22 -10.75 -2.63 -7.80
CA HIS A 22 -9.46 -3.20 -8.23
C HIS A 22 -9.37 -3.23 -9.76
N ALA A 23 -10.45 -3.65 -10.41
CA ALA A 23 -10.55 -3.69 -11.87
C ALA A 23 -10.41 -2.29 -12.48
N TYR A 24 -11.05 -1.27 -11.89
CA TYR A 24 -10.96 0.12 -12.33
C TYR A 24 -9.51 0.63 -12.32
N SER A 25 -8.82 0.49 -11.19
CA SER A 25 -7.40 0.90 -11.09
C SER A 25 -6.52 0.16 -12.08
N SER A 26 -6.76 -1.14 -12.26
CA SER A 26 -6.03 -1.95 -13.24
C SER A 26 -6.29 -1.50 -14.69
N VAL A 27 -7.54 -1.23 -15.07
CA VAL A 27 -7.91 -0.76 -16.42
C VAL A 27 -7.34 0.61 -16.71
N ALA A 28 -7.36 1.53 -15.74
CA ALA A 28 -6.82 2.87 -15.93
C ALA A 28 -5.30 2.85 -16.15
N ALA A 29 -4.56 2.06 -15.37
CA ALA A 29 -3.14 1.86 -15.58
C ALA A 29 -2.86 1.17 -16.93
N ASP A 30 -3.66 0.16 -17.28
CA ASP A 30 -3.54 -0.58 -18.54
C ASP A 30 -3.75 0.31 -19.77
N VAL A 31 -4.74 1.22 -19.75
CA VAL A 31 -4.95 2.15 -20.86
C VAL A 31 -3.78 3.10 -21.04
N LEU A 32 -3.22 3.63 -19.95
CA LEU A 32 -2.04 4.49 -20.04
C LEU A 32 -0.79 3.71 -20.51
N ALA A 33 -0.61 2.47 -20.03
CA ALA A 33 0.45 1.58 -20.49
C ALA A 33 0.33 1.30 -22.01
N ARG A 34 -0.87 0.92 -22.48
CA ARG A 34 -1.14 0.66 -23.90
C ARG A 34 -0.95 1.90 -24.76
N PHE A 35 -1.42 3.06 -24.30
CA PHE A 35 -1.21 4.33 -24.99
C PHE A 35 0.29 4.62 -25.16
N LYS A 36 1.09 4.47 -24.10
CA LYS A 36 2.54 4.66 -24.16
C LYS A 36 3.25 3.66 -25.07
N ARG A 37 2.81 2.40 -25.09
CA ARG A 37 3.33 1.40 -26.06
C ARG A 37 2.99 1.80 -27.50
N LEU A 38 1.77 2.29 -27.77
CA LEU A 38 1.37 2.78 -29.09
C LEU A 38 2.14 4.03 -29.52
N ASP A 39 2.52 4.87 -28.55
CA ASP A 39 3.38 6.05 -28.74
C ASP A 39 4.89 5.70 -28.85
N GLY A 40 5.22 4.41 -28.96
CA GLY A 40 6.57 3.92 -29.22
C GLY A 40 7.49 3.83 -28.00
N ALA A 41 6.98 4.03 -26.78
CA ALA A 41 7.77 3.87 -25.56
C ALA A 41 8.01 2.38 -25.23
N GLU A 42 9.17 2.09 -24.62
CA GLU A 42 9.41 0.83 -23.94
C GLU A 42 8.70 0.90 -22.57
N VAL A 43 7.72 0.03 -22.34
CA VAL A 43 6.85 0.10 -21.15
C VAL A 43 7.11 -1.07 -20.21
N LEU A 44 7.18 -0.76 -18.90
CA LEU A 44 6.99 -1.72 -17.83
C LEU A 44 5.69 -1.36 -17.11
N PHE A 45 4.75 -2.30 -17.06
CA PHE A 45 3.49 -2.15 -16.33
C PHE A 45 3.39 -3.21 -15.23
N LEU A 46 3.39 -2.76 -13.98
CA LEU A 46 3.29 -3.60 -12.79
C LEU A 46 1.90 -3.56 -12.16
N THR A 47 1.40 -4.75 -11.80
CA THR A 47 0.30 -4.94 -10.83
C THR A 47 0.63 -6.11 -9.90
N GLY A 48 -0.22 -6.41 -8.92
CA GLY A 48 0.03 -7.53 -8.00
C GLY A 48 -0.80 -7.55 -6.73
N THR A 49 -0.34 -8.33 -5.75
CA THR A 49 -1.02 -8.58 -4.47
C THR A 49 -0.13 -8.30 -3.26
N ASP A 50 -0.73 -7.68 -2.25
CA ASP A 50 -0.16 -7.50 -0.92
C ASP A 50 -0.69 -8.60 0.00
N GLU A 51 0.23 -9.44 0.44
CA GLU A 51 -0.08 -10.75 1.02
C GLU A 51 0.28 -10.90 2.49
N HIS A 52 0.92 -9.91 3.12
CA HIS A 52 1.35 -10.01 4.51
C HIS A 52 0.44 -9.22 5.48
N GLY A 53 0.68 -9.39 6.77
CA GLY A 53 0.05 -8.62 7.84
C GLY A 53 -1.09 -9.33 8.56
N GLN A 54 -1.45 -8.78 9.72
CA GLN A 54 -2.42 -9.33 10.66
C GLN A 54 -3.80 -9.59 10.03
N LYS A 55 -4.26 -8.73 9.12
CA LYS A 55 -5.59 -8.88 8.50
C LYS A 55 -5.66 -10.09 7.57
N VAL A 56 -4.59 -10.40 6.83
CA VAL A 56 -4.51 -11.63 6.02
C VAL A 56 -4.41 -12.86 6.91
N GLU A 57 -3.57 -12.81 7.97
CA GLU A 57 -3.44 -13.91 8.93
C GLU A 57 -4.79 -14.23 9.62
N ALA A 58 -5.55 -13.20 10.00
CA ALA A 58 -6.88 -13.34 10.59
C ALA A 58 -7.89 -13.91 9.59
N ALA A 59 -7.87 -13.49 8.33
CA ALA A 59 -8.76 -14.02 7.28
C ALA A 59 -8.47 -15.50 6.98
N ALA A 60 -7.19 -15.87 6.89
CA ALA A 60 -6.77 -17.26 6.73
C ALA A 60 -7.20 -18.13 7.92
N ARG A 61 -7.01 -17.63 9.15
CA ARG A 61 -7.45 -18.30 10.39
C ARG A 61 -8.97 -18.48 10.43
N ALA A 62 -9.74 -17.46 10.06
CA ALA A 62 -11.20 -17.53 10.00
C ALA A 62 -11.70 -18.54 8.95
N ALA A 63 -10.95 -18.71 7.86
CA ALA A 63 -11.21 -19.73 6.84
C ALA A 63 -10.71 -21.13 7.24
N GLY A 64 -9.94 -21.26 8.32
CA GLY A 64 -9.34 -22.53 8.74
C GLY A 64 -8.23 -23.05 7.80
N VAL A 65 -7.55 -22.14 7.09
CA VAL A 65 -6.53 -22.47 6.08
C VAL A 65 -5.19 -21.84 6.47
N ASP A 66 -4.08 -22.49 6.09
CA ASP A 66 -2.73 -21.92 6.23
C ASP A 66 -2.63 -20.56 5.48
N PRO A 67 -1.99 -19.53 6.05
CA PRO A 67 -1.88 -18.22 5.41
C PRO A 67 -1.29 -18.25 4.00
N GLN A 68 -0.26 -19.06 3.72
CA GLN A 68 0.32 -19.14 2.38
C GLN A 68 -0.68 -19.75 1.38
N ALA A 69 -1.34 -20.84 1.76
CA ALA A 69 -2.35 -21.46 0.92
C ALA A 69 -3.56 -20.52 0.66
N PHE A 70 -3.94 -19.73 1.68
CA PHE A 70 -4.98 -18.72 1.55
C PHE A 70 -4.58 -17.61 0.56
N THR A 71 -3.37 -17.04 0.69
CA THR A 71 -2.91 -15.99 -0.22
C THR A 71 -2.66 -16.50 -1.63
N ASP A 72 -2.20 -17.74 -1.80
CA ASP A 72 -2.08 -18.39 -3.11
C ASP A 72 -3.43 -18.44 -3.85
N GLY A 73 -4.49 -18.84 -3.15
CA GLY A 73 -5.84 -18.91 -3.72
C GLY A 73 -6.40 -17.54 -4.09
N VAL A 74 -6.28 -16.55 -3.19
CA VAL A 74 -6.80 -15.20 -3.46
C VAL A 74 -5.97 -14.49 -4.53
N ALA A 75 -4.64 -14.64 -4.55
CA ALA A 75 -3.80 -14.08 -5.59
C ALA A 75 -4.12 -14.65 -6.97
N ALA A 76 -4.43 -15.94 -7.06
CA ALA A 76 -4.91 -16.55 -8.31
C ALA A 76 -6.24 -15.93 -8.78
N ASP A 77 -7.14 -15.59 -7.85
CA ASP A 77 -8.42 -14.91 -8.15
C ASP A 77 -8.20 -13.48 -8.70
N PHE A 78 -7.26 -12.73 -8.13
CA PHE A 78 -6.84 -11.42 -8.68
C PHE A 78 -6.17 -11.53 -10.05
N ALA A 79 -5.32 -12.54 -10.26
CA ALA A 79 -4.70 -12.80 -11.55
C ALA A 79 -5.75 -13.20 -12.61
N ASP A 80 -6.77 -13.98 -12.23
CA ASP A 80 -7.90 -14.30 -13.10
C ASP A 80 -8.72 -13.04 -13.46
N MET A 81 -9.01 -12.16 -12.50
CA MET A 81 -9.65 -10.87 -12.78
C MET A 81 -8.84 -10.06 -13.79
N ALA A 82 -7.52 -9.92 -13.58
CA ALA A 82 -6.64 -9.19 -14.50
C ALA A 82 -6.67 -9.80 -15.92
N ARG A 83 -6.64 -11.12 -16.02
CA ARG A 83 -6.76 -11.86 -17.29
C ARG A 83 -8.12 -11.62 -17.96
N ARG A 84 -9.23 -11.74 -17.23
CA ARG A 84 -10.61 -11.53 -17.73
C ARG A 84 -10.82 -10.08 -18.20
N MET A 85 -10.20 -9.13 -17.51
CA MET A 85 -10.19 -7.70 -17.87
C MET A 85 -9.18 -7.33 -18.98
N ASN A 86 -8.44 -8.32 -19.52
CA ASN A 86 -7.41 -8.15 -20.55
C ASN A 86 -6.36 -7.08 -20.17
N ILE A 87 -5.90 -7.12 -18.92
CA ILE A 87 -4.84 -6.27 -18.41
C ILE A 87 -3.50 -6.75 -19.00
N SER A 88 -2.74 -5.81 -19.57
CA SER A 88 -1.46 -6.06 -20.27
C SER A 88 -0.25 -5.76 -19.38
N ASN A 89 -0.31 -6.15 -18.11
CA ASN A 89 0.82 -6.00 -17.20
C ASN A 89 1.99 -6.91 -17.61
N ASP A 90 3.21 -6.42 -17.45
CA ASP A 90 4.46 -7.12 -17.77
C ASP A 90 4.98 -7.97 -16.59
N ASP A 91 4.41 -7.74 -15.40
CA ASP A 91 4.68 -8.47 -14.17
C ASP A 91 3.44 -8.46 -13.26
N PHE A 92 3.22 -9.55 -12.52
CA PHE A 92 2.22 -9.67 -11.47
C PHE A 92 2.97 -10.07 -10.20
N ILE A 93 3.28 -9.09 -9.35
CA ILE A 93 4.11 -9.32 -8.17
C ILE A 93 3.28 -9.82 -6.99
N ARG A 94 3.84 -10.75 -6.22
CA ARG A 94 3.29 -11.20 -4.93
C ARG A 94 4.29 -10.92 -3.83
N THR A 95 3.88 -10.30 -2.72
CA THR A 95 4.83 -9.95 -1.65
C THR A 95 5.40 -11.17 -0.91
N THR A 96 4.77 -12.35 -1.05
CA THR A 96 5.31 -13.61 -0.53
C THR A 96 6.53 -14.14 -1.30
N GLU A 97 6.81 -13.60 -2.51
CA GLU A 97 7.89 -14.09 -3.37
C GLU A 97 9.29 -13.88 -2.76
N PRO A 98 10.21 -14.85 -2.92
CA PRO A 98 11.58 -14.71 -2.43
C PRO A 98 12.32 -13.48 -2.98
N ARG A 99 12.06 -13.06 -4.23
CA ARG A 99 12.68 -11.86 -4.81
C ARG A 99 12.27 -10.59 -4.05
N HIS A 100 11.02 -10.52 -3.63
CA HIS A 100 10.49 -9.37 -2.91
C HIS A 100 11.00 -9.34 -1.47
N LYS A 101 11.02 -10.49 -0.80
CA LYS A 101 11.59 -10.62 0.55
C LYS A 101 13.03 -10.13 0.62
N ARG A 102 13.85 -10.50 -0.37
CA ARG A 102 15.24 -10.00 -0.47
C ARG A 102 15.30 -8.49 -0.70
N ALA A 103 14.45 -7.94 -1.55
CA ALA A 103 14.38 -6.50 -1.82
C ALA A 103 14.00 -5.72 -0.56
N ALA A 104 12.96 -6.13 0.18
CA ALA A 104 12.51 -5.47 1.40
C ALA A 104 13.58 -5.52 2.51
N GLN A 105 14.20 -6.68 2.70
CA GLN A 105 15.33 -6.83 3.63
C GLN A 105 16.55 -6.01 3.22
N HIS A 106 16.80 -5.83 1.93
CA HIS A 106 17.87 -4.96 1.46
C HIS A 106 17.57 -3.48 1.76
N LEU A 107 16.35 -3.01 1.46
CA LEU A 107 15.95 -1.64 1.77
C LEU A 107 16.05 -1.37 3.28
N TRP A 108 15.58 -2.30 4.11
CA TRP A 108 15.70 -2.20 5.57
C TRP A 108 17.14 -1.94 6.02
N ARG A 109 18.10 -2.74 5.53
CA ARG A 109 19.52 -2.58 5.87
C ARG A 109 20.06 -1.22 5.44
N LEU A 110 19.64 -0.69 4.29
CA LEU A 110 20.04 0.67 3.88
C LEU A 110 19.52 1.74 4.84
N LEU A 111 18.25 1.63 5.26
CA LEU A 111 17.65 2.57 6.21
C LEU A 111 18.33 2.50 7.58
N GLU A 112 18.67 1.30 8.04
CA GLU A 112 19.44 1.07 9.27
C GLU A 112 20.85 1.66 9.19
N GLN A 113 21.59 1.38 8.10
CA GLN A 113 22.93 1.93 7.85
C GLN A 113 22.93 3.46 7.75
N ALA A 114 21.85 4.06 7.23
CA ALA A 114 21.65 5.50 7.21
C ALA A 114 21.32 6.10 8.59
N GLY A 115 21.20 5.28 9.64
CA GLY A 115 20.81 5.71 10.99
C GLY A 115 19.37 6.21 11.09
N MET A 116 18.51 5.79 10.15
CA MET A 116 17.11 6.21 10.05
C MET A 116 16.15 5.29 10.82
N ILE A 117 16.63 4.12 11.24
CA ILE A 117 15.88 3.16 12.06
C ILE A 117 16.44 3.16 13.48
N TYR A 118 15.56 3.13 14.48
CA TYR A 118 15.94 2.91 15.87
C TYR A 118 14.91 2.01 16.56
N LEU A 119 15.33 1.25 17.57
CA LEU A 119 14.43 0.47 18.41
C LEU A 119 13.83 1.39 19.48
N GLY A 120 12.51 1.40 19.57
CA GLY A 120 11.75 2.04 20.64
C GLY A 120 10.63 1.12 21.10
N ALA A 121 9.58 1.70 21.70
CA ALA A 121 8.37 0.96 22.04
C ALA A 121 7.12 1.81 21.79
N TYR A 122 6.02 1.15 21.41
CA TYR A 122 4.69 1.72 21.58
C TYR A 122 4.30 1.54 23.03
N GLU A 123 4.00 2.64 23.69
CA GLU A 123 3.53 2.65 25.06
C GLU A 123 2.13 3.25 25.07
N GLY A 124 1.17 2.54 25.67
CA GLY A 124 -0.19 3.04 25.77
C GLY A 124 -1.10 2.09 26.51
N TYR A 125 -2.27 2.60 26.89
CA TYR A 125 -3.30 1.81 27.54
C TYR A 125 -4.05 1.00 26.47
N TYR A 126 -3.93 -0.33 26.53
CA TYR A 126 -4.54 -1.25 25.59
C TYR A 126 -5.60 -2.10 26.28
N SER A 127 -6.78 -2.18 25.67
CA SER A 127 -7.83 -3.12 26.05
C SER A 127 -7.69 -4.38 25.18
N VAL A 128 -7.35 -5.51 25.79
CA VAL A 128 -7.41 -6.81 25.09
C VAL A 128 -8.84 -7.14 24.66
N ARG A 129 -9.84 -6.71 25.43
CA ARG A 129 -11.25 -7.01 25.16
C ARG A 129 -11.80 -6.23 23.97
N ASP A 130 -11.39 -4.97 23.83
CA ASP A 130 -11.83 -4.10 22.74
C ASP A 130 -10.82 -4.09 21.58
N GLU A 131 -9.69 -4.77 21.75
CA GLU A 131 -8.53 -4.79 20.85
C GLU A 131 -8.06 -3.37 20.44
N ALA A 132 -8.16 -2.41 21.36
CA ALA A 132 -7.95 -0.99 21.07
C ALA A 132 -6.99 -0.33 22.06
N PHE A 133 -6.18 0.59 21.54
CA PHE A 133 -5.44 1.55 22.36
C PHE A 133 -6.35 2.73 22.71
N TYR A 134 -6.16 3.25 23.91
CA TYR A 134 -6.88 4.38 24.46
C TYR A 134 -5.88 5.45 24.88
N ASP A 135 -6.20 6.69 24.54
CA ASP A 135 -5.53 7.85 25.12
C ASP A 135 -5.97 8.02 26.58
N GLU A 136 -5.15 8.66 27.41
CA GLU A 136 -5.48 8.87 28.83
C GLU A 136 -6.84 9.58 29.05
N ALA A 137 -7.21 10.46 28.13
CA ALA A 137 -8.49 11.19 28.17
C ALA A 137 -9.72 10.28 27.96
N GLU A 138 -9.52 9.07 27.42
CA GLU A 138 -10.57 8.11 27.11
C GLU A 138 -10.76 7.08 28.23
N LEU A 139 -10.06 7.22 29.35
CA LEU A 139 -10.00 6.25 30.44
C LEU A 139 -10.66 6.77 31.70
N THR A 140 -11.32 5.87 32.43
CA THR A 140 -11.86 6.16 33.76
C THR A 140 -11.43 5.08 34.74
N ARG A 141 -11.31 5.45 36.02
CA ARG A 141 -10.86 4.53 37.07
C ARG A 141 -12.08 4.06 37.86
N ARG A 142 -12.27 2.75 37.96
CA ARG A 142 -13.33 2.15 38.78
C ARG A 142 -13.02 2.29 40.27
N ALA A 143 -14.05 2.08 41.10
CA ALA A 143 -13.93 2.14 42.56
C ALA A 143 -12.94 1.11 43.14
N ASP A 144 -12.66 0.03 42.41
CA ASP A 144 -11.66 -0.99 42.76
C ASP A 144 -10.22 -0.63 42.32
N GLY A 145 -10.02 0.53 41.70
CA GLY A 145 -8.73 1.01 41.21
C GLY A 145 -8.39 0.61 39.77
N THR A 146 -9.18 -0.28 39.14
CA THR A 146 -8.98 -0.75 37.76
C THR A 146 -9.20 0.39 36.77
N LEU A 147 -8.27 0.56 35.83
CA LEU A 147 -8.42 1.49 34.72
C LEU A 147 -9.28 0.84 33.63
N VAL A 148 -10.29 1.54 33.15
CA VAL A 148 -11.17 1.05 32.08
C VAL A 148 -11.42 2.10 31.02
N ALA A 149 -11.63 1.67 29.78
CA ALA A 149 -12.09 2.53 28.70
C ALA A 149 -13.47 3.13 29.04
N THR A 150 -13.62 4.44 28.92
CA THR A 150 -14.84 5.16 29.30
C THR A 150 -16.03 4.73 28.43
N ALA A 151 -15.79 4.47 27.14
CA ALA A 151 -16.84 4.12 26.18
C ALA A 151 -17.38 2.69 26.36
N SER A 152 -16.50 1.72 26.65
CA SER A 152 -16.85 0.30 26.68
C SER A 152 -16.89 -0.29 28.10
N GLY A 153 -16.27 0.39 29.05
CA GLY A 153 -15.99 -0.13 30.39
C GLY A 153 -14.96 -1.28 30.39
N ALA A 154 -14.19 -1.51 29.33
CA ALA A 154 -13.21 -2.59 29.30
C ALA A 154 -11.99 -2.29 30.15
N PRO A 155 -11.43 -3.27 30.88
CA PRO A 155 -10.12 -3.10 31.50
C PRO A 155 -9.07 -2.80 30.43
N VAL A 156 -8.25 -1.80 30.72
CA VAL A 156 -7.09 -1.45 29.92
C VAL A 156 -5.83 -1.67 30.76
N GLU A 157 -4.77 -2.09 30.10
CA GLU A 157 -3.46 -2.29 30.71
C GLU A 157 -2.43 -1.43 29.98
N TRP A 158 -1.43 -0.94 30.70
CA TRP A 158 -0.31 -0.28 30.03
C TRP A 158 0.54 -1.33 29.34
N VAL A 159 0.57 -1.31 28.01
CA VAL A 159 1.35 -2.24 27.21
C VAL A 159 2.52 -1.49 26.59
N ILE A 160 3.69 -2.12 26.65
CA ILE A 160 4.91 -1.68 25.99
C ILE A 160 5.24 -2.72 24.92
N GLU A 161 4.93 -2.42 23.67
CA GLU A 161 5.31 -3.29 22.54
C GLU A 161 6.58 -2.75 21.89
N PRO A 162 7.71 -3.49 21.93
CA PRO A 162 8.91 -3.08 21.22
C PRO A 162 8.60 -2.96 19.73
N SER A 163 9.11 -1.89 19.12
CA SER A 163 9.01 -1.69 17.68
C SER A 163 10.22 -0.91 17.20
N TYR A 164 10.72 -1.27 16.03
CA TYR A 164 11.55 -0.39 15.24
C TYR A 164 10.73 0.79 14.70
N PHE A 165 11.33 1.97 14.76
CA PHE A 165 10.77 3.22 14.25
C PHE A 165 11.66 3.78 13.16
N PHE A 166 11.03 4.31 12.12
CA PHE A 166 11.66 5.13 11.11
C PHE A 166 11.53 6.61 11.48
N LYS A 167 12.63 7.36 11.37
CA LYS A 167 12.73 8.80 11.66
C LYS A 167 12.00 9.69 10.64
N LEU A 168 10.70 9.45 10.43
CA LEU A 168 9.87 10.16 9.45
C LEU A 168 9.81 11.67 9.72
N SER A 169 9.84 12.07 10.98
CA SER A 169 9.84 13.48 11.38
C SER A 169 10.98 14.29 10.73
N ALA A 170 12.14 13.66 10.52
CA ALA A 170 13.32 14.28 9.89
C ALA A 170 13.15 14.58 8.39
N PHE A 171 12.08 14.11 7.75
CA PHE A 171 11.83 14.29 6.31
C PHE A 171 10.79 15.35 6.00
N GLN A 172 10.16 15.97 7.00
CA GLN A 172 9.09 16.95 6.81
C GLN A 172 9.48 18.07 5.83
N ASP A 173 10.58 18.78 6.09
CA ASP A 173 11.00 19.90 5.25
C ASP A 173 11.43 19.45 3.85
N LYS A 174 12.06 18.28 3.73
CA LYS A 174 12.47 17.70 2.44
C LYS A 174 11.26 17.35 1.58
N LEU A 175 10.20 16.81 2.19
CA LEU A 175 8.95 16.50 1.50
C LEU A 175 8.22 17.77 1.06
N LEU A 176 8.14 18.80 1.92
CA LEU A 176 7.55 20.08 1.55
C LEU A 176 8.31 20.74 0.39
N ALA A 177 9.64 20.72 0.42
CA ALA A 177 10.48 21.22 -0.66
C ALA A 177 10.25 20.45 -1.98
N LEU A 178 10.11 19.12 -1.91
CA LEU A 178 9.73 18.30 -3.07
C LEU A 178 8.39 18.75 -3.66
N TYR A 179 7.37 18.95 -2.84
CA TYR A 179 6.04 19.32 -3.34
C TYR A 179 6.00 20.74 -3.91
N GLU A 180 6.87 21.63 -3.43
CA GLU A 180 7.03 22.98 -3.96
C GLU A 180 7.76 22.97 -5.31
N ALA A 181 8.87 22.25 -5.41
CA ALA A 181 9.68 22.16 -6.63
C ALA A 181 8.94 21.39 -7.74
N GLU A 182 8.29 20.27 -7.40
CA GLU A 182 7.65 19.36 -8.34
C GLU A 182 6.13 19.37 -8.15
N GLN A 183 5.48 20.41 -8.68
CA GLN A 183 4.03 20.58 -8.58
C GLN A 183 3.23 19.38 -9.13
N ASN A 184 3.80 18.62 -10.07
CA ASN A 184 3.17 17.45 -10.65
C ASN A 184 3.51 16.12 -9.95
N PHE A 185 4.27 16.16 -8.85
CA PHE A 185 4.60 14.96 -8.07
C PHE A 185 3.35 14.29 -7.49
N ILE A 186 2.35 15.07 -7.05
CA ILE A 186 1.06 14.55 -6.56
C ILE A 186 -0.06 15.11 -7.43
N GLN A 187 -0.89 14.23 -7.96
CA GLN A 187 -2.07 14.59 -8.75
C GLN A 187 -3.30 13.81 -8.29
N PRO A 188 -4.51 14.38 -8.42
CA PRO A 188 -4.80 15.76 -8.82
C PRO A 188 -4.42 16.79 -7.74
N ALA A 189 -4.48 18.09 -8.08
CA ALA A 189 -4.06 19.18 -7.19
C ALA A 189 -4.80 19.20 -5.84
N SER A 190 -6.06 18.76 -5.79
CA SER A 190 -6.82 18.63 -4.54
C SER A 190 -6.12 17.69 -3.56
N ARG A 191 -5.63 16.54 -4.04
CA ARG A 191 -4.89 15.57 -3.23
C ARG A 191 -3.53 16.08 -2.80
N ARG A 192 -2.82 16.79 -3.68
CA ARG A 192 -1.57 17.48 -3.33
C ARG A 192 -1.78 18.42 -2.15
N ASN A 193 -2.84 19.24 -2.18
CA ASN A 193 -3.14 20.18 -1.11
C ASN A 193 -3.43 19.46 0.21
N GLU A 194 -4.18 18.35 0.18
CA GLU A 194 -4.43 17.51 1.36
C GLU A 194 -3.15 16.92 1.96
N VAL A 195 -2.28 16.34 1.12
CA VAL A 195 -1.00 15.77 1.57
C VAL A 195 -0.08 16.86 2.10
N THR A 196 0.05 17.99 1.41
CA THR A 196 0.87 19.12 1.87
C THR A 196 0.36 19.67 3.20
N SER A 197 -0.96 19.81 3.37
CA SER A 197 -1.55 20.25 4.65
C SER A 197 -1.24 19.27 5.79
N PHE A 198 -1.36 17.95 5.53
CA PHE A 198 -0.99 16.92 6.49
C PHE A 198 0.49 17.01 6.90
N VAL A 199 1.41 17.13 5.94
CA VAL A 199 2.85 17.23 6.24
C VAL A 199 3.17 18.52 7.01
N ARG A 200 2.50 19.64 6.70
CA ARG A 200 2.64 20.90 7.45
C ARG A 200 2.16 20.82 8.90
N SER A 201 1.26 19.89 9.22
CA SER A 201 0.75 19.74 10.58
C SER A 201 1.72 19.07 11.55
N GLY A 202 2.84 18.54 11.05
CA GLY A 202 3.86 17.86 11.85
C GLY A 202 3.92 16.36 11.56
N LEU A 203 5.08 15.85 11.16
CA LEU A 203 5.33 14.42 11.04
C LEU A 203 5.90 13.83 12.33
N ARG A 204 5.37 12.68 12.74
CA ARG A 204 5.91 11.85 13.84
C ARG A 204 6.65 10.66 13.26
N ASP A 205 7.57 10.11 14.03
CA ASP A 205 8.30 8.90 13.66
C ASP A 205 7.35 7.71 13.52
N LEU A 206 7.63 6.86 12.53
CA LEU A 206 6.73 5.84 12.05
C LEU A 206 7.17 4.48 12.56
N SER A 207 6.26 3.76 13.22
CA SER A 207 6.43 2.34 13.50
C SER A 207 6.61 1.51 12.23
N ILE A 208 7.74 0.81 12.10
CA ILE A 208 8.03 -0.02 10.92
C ILE A 208 8.22 -1.50 11.24
N SER A 209 7.89 -1.97 12.45
CA SER A 209 7.88 -3.40 12.77
C SER A 209 6.75 -3.79 13.74
N ARG A 210 6.45 -5.08 13.87
CA ARG A 210 5.50 -5.63 14.86
C ARG A 210 6.05 -6.92 15.46
N THR A 211 5.66 -7.23 16.68
CA THR A 211 5.99 -8.51 17.36
C THR A 211 4.74 -9.37 17.64
N SER A 212 3.55 -8.80 17.49
CA SER A 212 2.27 -9.42 17.84
C SER A 212 1.79 -10.51 16.87
N PHE A 213 2.37 -10.61 15.67
CA PHE A 213 2.06 -11.65 14.68
C PHE A 213 3.31 -12.05 13.88
N ARG A 214 3.22 -13.19 13.16
CA ARG A 214 4.35 -13.78 12.42
C ARG A 214 4.18 -13.73 10.91
N TRP A 215 2.98 -13.51 10.40
CA TRP A 215 2.73 -13.42 8.96
C TRP A 215 3.24 -12.12 8.33
N GLY A 216 4.54 -12.08 8.01
CA GLY A 216 5.22 -10.95 7.37
C GLY A 216 6.69 -11.24 7.08
N ILE A 217 7.41 -10.24 6.55
CA ILE A 217 8.84 -10.36 6.31
C ILE A 217 9.61 -10.16 7.63
N PRO A 218 10.49 -11.09 8.05
CA PRO A 218 11.30 -10.90 9.24
C PRO A 218 12.27 -9.72 9.11
N VAL A 219 12.44 -8.96 10.19
CA VAL A 219 13.45 -7.91 10.28
C VAL A 219 14.85 -8.55 10.23
N PRO A 220 15.76 -8.10 9.34
CA PRO A 220 17.13 -8.61 9.28
C PRO A 220 17.84 -8.48 10.63
N GLY A 221 18.31 -9.60 11.18
CA GLY A 221 19.02 -9.63 12.46
C GLY A 221 18.12 -9.70 13.69
N ASP A 222 16.81 -9.58 13.55
CA ASP A 222 15.85 -9.73 14.65
C ASP A 222 14.54 -10.40 14.17
N GLU A 223 14.52 -11.72 14.16
CA GLU A 223 13.35 -12.51 13.74
C GLU A 223 12.17 -12.42 14.72
N ALA A 224 12.36 -11.82 15.91
CA ALA A 224 11.25 -11.55 16.81
C ALA A 224 10.29 -10.51 16.21
N HIS A 225 10.78 -9.66 15.31
CA HIS A 225 10.04 -8.62 14.62
C HIS A 225 9.71 -8.98 13.17
N VAL A 226 8.49 -8.68 12.76
CA VAL A 226 8.09 -8.64 11.33
C VAL A 226 8.00 -7.19 10.86
N MET A 227 8.40 -6.94 9.63
CA MET A 227 8.30 -5.62 9.00
C MET A 227 6.86 -5.15 8.93
N TYR A 228 6.67 -3.86 9.11
CA TYR A 228 5.39 -3.21 8.86
C TYR A 228 4.98 -3.39 7.40
N VAL A 229 3.76 -3.87 7.21
CA VAL A 229 3.23 -4.24 5.89
C VAL A 229 3.37 -3.14 4.84
N TRP A 230 3.26 -1.86 5.20
CA TRP A 230 3.43 -0.78 4.22
C TRP A 230 4.88 -0.54 3.80
N LEU A 231 5.86 -0.78 4.68
CA LEU A 231 7.27 -0.71 4.28
C LEU A 231 7.59 -1.83 3.29
N ASP A 232 7.16 -3.04 3.60
CA ASP A 232 7.23 -4.22 2.74
C ASP A 232 6.51 -3.98 1.39
N ALA A 233 5.21 -3.71 1.44
CA ALA A 233 4.37 -3.49 0.28
C ALA A 233 4.94 -2.42 -0.67
N LEU A 234 5.39 -1.26 -0.18
CA LEU A 234 5.94 -0.20 -1.04
C LEU A 234 7.22 -0.63 -1.80
N VAL A 235 7.98 -1.60 -1.29
CA VAL A 235 9.18 -2.13 -1.97
C VAL A 235 8.84 -2.90 -3.25
N ASN A 236 7.56 -3.27 -3.48
CA ASN A 236 7.15 -4.01 -4.67
C ASN A 236 7.55 -3.26 -5.95
N TYR A 237 7.47 -1.92 -5.90
CA TYR A 237 7.80 -1.02 -7.00
C TYR A 237 9.27 -1.09 -7.40
N LEU A 238 10.17 -1.27 -6.43
CA LEU A 238 11.60 -1.53 -6.68
C LEU A 238 11.83 -2.97 -7.13
N THR A 239 11.13 -3.92 -6.51
CA THR A 239 11.34 -5.35 -6.78
C THR A 239 11.08 -5.69 -8.25
N ALA A 240 10.06 -5.09 -8.86
CA ALA A 240 9.72 -5.30 -10.26
C ALA A 240 10.80 -4.83 -11.25
N THR A 241 11.67 -3.89 -10.83
CA THR A 241 12.81 -3.43 -11.63
C THR A 241 14.06 -4.29 -11.42
N GLY A 242 14.00 -5.32 -10.57
CA GLY A 242 15.12 -6.22 -10.27
C GLY A 242 15.97 -5.79 -9.06
N TYR A 243 15.53 -4.76 -8.31
CA TYR A 243 16.19 -4.34 -7.07
C TYR A 243 16.39 -5.53 -6.10
N PRO A 244 17.55 -5.62 -5.41
CA PRO A 244 18.62 -4.62 -5.31
C PRO A 244 19.72 -4.71 -6.37
N ASP A 245 19.57 -5.56 -7.39
CA ASP A 245 20.57 -5.70 -8.44
C ASP A 245 20.49 -4.54 -9.44
N ALA A 246 21.54 -3.71 -9.47
CA ALA A 246 21.62 -2.54 -10.36
C ALA A 246 21.83 -2.94 -11.83
N ASP A 247 22.36 -4.14 -12.09
CA ASP A 247 22.60 -4.66 -13.44
C ASP A 247 21.40 -5.47 -13.97
N ALA A 248 20.33 -5.58 -13.17
CA ALA A 248 19.13 -6.28 -13.59
C ALA A 248 18.55 -5.67 -14.89
N PRO A 249 18.06 -6.49 -15.85
CA PRO A 249 17.57 -6.00 -17.15
C PRO A 249 16.49 -4.92 -17.06
N ARG A 250 15.72 -4.90 -15.96
CA ARG A 250 14.65 -3.94 -15.70
C ARG A 250 15.07 -2.76 -14.80
N ALA A 251 16.31 -2.70 -14.31
CA ALA A 251 16.77 -1.62 -13.41
C ALA A 251 16.64 -0.25 -14.07
N LYS A 252 16.82 -0.23 -15.39
CA LYS A 252 16.68 0.91 -16.30
C LYS A 252 15.31 1.62 -16.30
N PHE A 253 14.29 1.00 -15.71
CA PHE A 253 12.92 1.54 -15.57
C PHE A 253 12.72 2.32 -14.27
N TRP A 254 13.62 2.21 -13.29
CA TRP A 254 13.52 3.00 -12.07
C TRP A 254 14.05 4.43 -12.30
N PRO A 255 13.39 5.48 -11.80
CA PRO A 255 12.16 5.48 -11.00
C PRO A 255 10.86 5.40 -11.82
N ALA A 256 9.77 5.00 -11.17
CA ALA A 256 8.45 4.94 -11.79
C ALA A 256 8.01 6.32 -12.32
N ASP A 257 7.48 6.34 -13.54
CA ASP A 257 6.89 7.53 -14.15
C ASP A 257 5.55 7.87 -13.51
N VAL A 258 4.73 6.84 -13.22
CA VAL A 258 3.43 7.00 -12.57
C VAL A 258 3.16 5.85 -11.60
N HIS A 259 2.96 6.18 -10.33
CA HIS A 259 2.23 5.34 -9.40
C HIS A 259 0.76 5.73 -9.44
N LEU A 260 -0.09 4.85 -9.96
CA LEU A 260 -1.53 5.01 -9.87
C LEU A 260 -2.01 4.40 -8.55
N VAL A 261 -2.74 5.18 -7.74
CA VAL A 261 -3.18 4.75 -6.41
C VAL A 261 -4.57 5.24 -6.07
N GLY A 262 -5.26 4.58 -5.16
CA GLY A 262 -6.50 5.11 -4.58
C GLY A 262 -6.22 6.23 -3.58
N LYS A 263 -7.21 7.11 -3.35
CA LYS A 263 -7.05 8.26 -2.44
C LYS A 263 -6.74 7.85 -1.00
N GLU A 264 -7.23 6.69 -0.57
CA GLU A 264 -7.04 6.17 0.79
C GLU A 264 -5.59 5.80 1.10
N ILE A 265 -4.79 5.49 0.07
CA ILE A 265 -3.39 5.09 0.23
C ILE A 265 -2.40 6.15 -0.24
N ILE A 266 -2.88 7.33 -0.64
CA ILE A 266 -2.01 8.37 -1.20
C ILE A 266 -0.96 8.84 -0.20
N ARG A 267 -1.26 8.86 1.11
CA ARG A 267 -0.28 9.26 2.14
C ARG A 267 0.90 8.31 2.22
N PHE A 268 0.68 7.00 2.08
CA PHE A 268 1.77 6.02 2.04
C PHE A 268 2.69 6.29 0.85
N HIS A 269 2.13 6.66 -0.31
CA HIS A 269 2.88 6.86 -1.56
C HIS A 269 3.51 8.24 -1.71
N ALA A 270 2.93 9.27 -1.09
CA ALA A 270 3.36 10.65 -1.23
C ALA A 270 4.16 11.16 -0.01
N VAL A 271 4.10 10.47 1.14
CA VAL A 271 4.83 10.84 2.37
C VAL A 271 5.84 9.76 2.73
N TYR A 272 5.38 8.53 3.03
CA TYR A 272 6.27 7.50 3.59
C TYR A 272 7.22 6.97 2.53
N TRP A 273 6.70 6.65 1.34
CA TRP A 273 7.51 6.14 0.25
C TRP A 273 8.66 7.06 -0.16
N PRO A 274 8.43 8.35 -0.48
CA PRO A 274 9.53 9.25 -0.78
C PRO A 274 10.47 9.45 0.41
N ALA A 275 10.00 9.42 1.66
CA ALA A 275 10.88 9.48 2.82
C ALA A 275 11.81 8.25 2.92
N PHE A 276 11.29 7.04 2.71
CA PHE A 276 12.09 5.81 2.65
C PHE A 276 13.12 5.86 1.51
N LEU A 277 12.70 6.32 0.32
CA LEU A 277 13.61 6.47 -0.82
C LEU A 277 14.70 7.52 -0.57
N MET A 278 14.35 8.69 -0.02
CA MET A 278 15.31 9.73 0.37
C MET A 278 16.31 9.22 1.40
N ALA A 279 15.83 8.47 2.41
CA ALA A 279 16.67 7.84 3.42
C ALA A 279 17.64 6.81 2.83
N ALA A 280 17.18 6.04 1.85
CA ALA A 280 17.99 5.03 1.16
C ALA A 280 18.85 5.60 0.01
N GLY A 281 18.79 6.91 -0.26
CA GLY A 281 19.51 7.54 -1.37
C GLY A 281 19.02 7.12 -2.76
N LEU A 282 17.76 6.69 -2.89
CA LEU A 282 17.19 6.20 -4.14
C LEU A 282 16.40 7.30 -4.88
N PRO A 283 16.37 7.28 -6.23
CA PRO A 283 15.55 8.20 -7.02
C PRO A 283 14.06 8.10 -6.67
N LEU A 284 13.38 9.25 -6.65
CA LEU A 284 11.94 9.34 -6.36
C LEU A 284 11.10 9.08 -7.62
N PRO A 285 9.88 8.54 -7.47
CA PRO A 285 8.93 8.46 -8.59
C PRO A 285 8.63 9.85 -9.15
N LYS A 286 8.30 9.92 -10.44
CA LYS A 286 8.00 11.21 -11.09
C LYS A 286 6.61 11.73 -10.74
N ARG A 287 5.65 10.83 -10.51
CA ARG A 287 4.26 11.16 -10.19
C ARG A 287 3.56 10.08 -9.37
N VAL A 288 2.79 10.51 -8.39
CA VAL A 288 1.75 9.75 -7.69
C VAL A 288 0.40 10.32 -8.11
N PHE A 289 -0.41 9.54 -8.81
CA PHE A 289 -1.73 9.93 -9.26
C PHE A 289 -2.81 9.17 -8.49
N SER A 290 -3.71 9.90 -7.85
CA SER A 290 -4.87 9.34 -7.18
C SER A 290 -6.04 9.18 -8.15
N ASN A 291 -6.38 7.96 -8.55
CA ASN A 291 -7.65 7.72 -9.23
C ASN A 291 -8.77 7.70 -8.17
N GLY A 292 -9.86 8.44 -8.41
CA GLY A 292 -11.00 8.52 -7.48
C GLY A 292 -11.71 7.17 -7.28
N TRP A 293 -12.87 7.17 -6.63
CA TRP A 293 -13.64 5.95 -6.41
C TRP A 293 -14.76 5.76 -7.41
N TRP A 294 -15.21 4.50 -7.49
CA TRP A 294 -16.54 4.18 -7.99
C TRP A 294 -17.47 3.99 -6.80
N THR A 295 -18.59 4.71 -6.80
CA THR A 295 -19.68 4.51 -5.86
C THR A 295 -20.80 3.71 -6.53
N VAL A 296 -21.52 2.91 -5.75
CA VAL A 296 -22.79 2.30 -6.18
C VAL A 296 -23.88 2.99 -5.35
N GLU A 297 -24.80 3.70 -6.01
CA GLU A 297 -25.86 4.50 -5.36
C GLU A 297 -25.33 5.56 -4.35
N GLY A 298 -24.14 6.10 -4.60
CA GLY A 298 -23.50 7.10 -3.72
C GLY A 298 -22.79 6.50 -2.50
N GLU A 299 -22.88 5.19 -2.29
CA GLU A 299 -22.13 4.48 -1.25
C GLU A 299 -20.90 3.77 -1.81
N LYS A 300 -19.87 3.66 -0.97
CA LYS A 300 -18.65 2.94 -1.30
C LYS A 300 -18.95 1.43 -1.37
N MET A 301 -18.43 0.77 -2.41
CA MET A 301 -18.46 -0.69 -2.46
C MET A 301 -17.60 -1.29 -1.35
N SER A 302 -18.20 -2.15 -0.53
CA SER A 302 -17.47 -2.94 0.46
C SER A 302 -18.14 -4.30 0.68
N LYS A 303 -17.34 -5.31 1.02
CA LYS A 303 -17.87 -6.64 1.35
C LYS A 303 -18.81 -6.64 2.54
N SER A 304 -18.57 -5.80 3.54
CA SER A 304 -19.42 -5.66 4.72
C SER A 304 -20.82 -5.12 4.38
N LEU A 305 -20.96 -4.34 3.31
CA LEU A 305 -22.25 -3.78 2.87
C LEU A 305 -22.95 -4.64 1.82
N GLY A 306 -22.33 -5.73 1.34
CA GLY A 306 -22.92 -6.63 0.34
C GLY A 306 -23.09 -6.03 -1.06
N ASN A 307 -22.64 -4.79 -1.28
CA ASN A 307 -22.79 -4.05 -2.54
C ASN A 307 -21.56 -4.19 -3.48
N SER A 308 -20.68 -5.16 -3.21
CA SER A 308 -19.46 -5.38 -4.02
C SER A 308 -19.81 -6.03 -5.36
N VAL A 309 -19.53 -5.33 -6.46
CA VAL A 309 -19.72 -5.85 -7.82
C VAL A 309 -18.45 -6.54 -8.33
N ASP A 310 -18.59 -7.76 -8.84
CA ASP A 310 -17.51 -8.47 -9.55
C ASP A 310 -17.44 -7.98 -10.99
N ALA A 311 -16.30 -7.41 -11.40
CA ALA A 311 -16.08 -6.91 -12.75
C ALA A 311 -16.24 -7.99 -13.82
N ARG A 312 -16.03 -9.26 -13.47
CA ARG A 312 -16.17 -10.39 -14.40
C ARG A 312 -17.62 -10.66 -14.76
N ALA A 313 -18.54 -10.50 -13.82
CA ALA A 313 -19.98 -10.62 -14.11
C ALA A 313 -20.42 -9.53 -15.10
N LEU A 314 -19.86 -8.32 -14.98
CA LEU A 314 -20.12 -7.24 -15.95
C LEU A 314 -19.57 -7.56 -17.35
N ILE A 315 -18.42 -8.23 -17.44
CA ILE A 315 -17.88 -8.68 -18.73
C ILE A 315 -18.83 -9.70 -19.37
N ASP A 316 -19.32 -10.67 -18.59
CA ASP A 316 -20.21 -11.72 -19.08
C ASP A 316 -21.54 -11.14 -19.60
N GLU A 317 -22.03 -10.05 -18.99
CA GLU A 317 -23.29 -9.40 -19.36
C GLU A 317 -23.14 -8.36 -20.49
N PHE A 318 -22.13 -7.48 -20.41
CA PHE A 318 -22.02 -6.29 -21.27
C PHE A 318 -20.86 -6.35 -22.28
N GLY A 319 -19.95 -7.31 -22.13
CA GLY A 319 -18.75 -7.43 -22.96
C GLY A 319 -17.57 -6.58 -22.46
N LEU A 320 -16.36 -7.11 -22.66
CA LEU A 320 -15.11 -6.58 -22.12
C LEU A 320 -14.87 -5.09 -22.45
N ASP A 321 -14.92 -4.75 -23.74
CA ASP A 321 -14.56 -3.39 -24.17
C ASP A 321 -15.61 -2.35 -23.75
N ALA A 322 -16.89 -2.74 -23.67
CA ALA A 322 -17.95 -1.88 -23.17
C ALA A 322 -17.73 -1.53 -21.69
N VAL A 323 -17.40 -2.53 -20.86
CA VAL A 323 -17.09 -2.33 -19.44
C VAL A 323 -15.85 -1.45 -19.26
N ARG A 324 -14.79 -1.70 -20.02
CA ARG A 324 -13.56 -0.90 -19.96
C ARG A 324 -13.78 0.55 -20.42
N TYR A 325 -14.59 0.75 -21.46
CA TYR A 325 -14.98 2.08 -21.91
C TYR A 325 -15.77 2.82 -20.82
N TYR A 326 -16.75 2.15 -20.22
CA TYR A 326 -17.56 2.70 -19.13
C TYR A 326 -16.69 3.16 -17.96
N PHE A 327 -15.72 2.35 -17.53
CA PHE A 327 -14.78 2.69 -16.45
C PHE A 327 -14.00 3.98 -16.67
N LEU A 328 -13.73 4.35 -17.92
CA LEU A 328 -12.89 5.52 -18.22
C LEU A 328 -13.71 6.72 -18.73
N ARG A 329 -14.97 6.49 -19.09
CA ARG A 329 -15.84 7.51 -19.68
C ARG A 329 -16.78 8.15 -18.67
N GLU A 330 -17.34 7.37 -17.75
CA GLU A 330 -18.46 7.84 -16.92
C GLU A 330 -17.99 8.77 -15.78
N VAL A 331 -16.95 8.36 -15.06
CA VAL A 331 -16.40 9.14 -13.94
C VAL A 331 -15.19 9.93 -14.43
N PRO A 332 -15.17 11.27 -14.29
CA PRO A 332 -13.99 12.07 -14.61
C PRO A 332 -12.79 11.57 -13.79
N PHE A 333 -11.70 11.21 -14.47
CA PHE A 333 -10.57 10.56 -13.83
C PHE A 333 -9.93 11.43 -12.74
N GLY A 334 -10.00 10.99 -11.48
CA GLY A 334 -9.51 11.73 -10.31
C GLY A 334 -10.59 12.47 -9.52
N ASN A 335 -11.84 12.45 -9.98
CA ASN A 335 -13.02 12.84 -9.18
C ASN A 335 -13.69 11.59 -8.59
N ASP A 336 -14.53 11.79 -7.56
CA ASP A 336 -15.37 10.76 -6.94
C ASP A 336 -16.73 10.65 -7.64
#